data_AF-A0A971HB78-F1
#
_entry.id   AF-A0A971HB78-F1
#
_cell.length_a   1.000
_cell.length_b   1.000
_cell.length_c   1.000
_cell.angle_alpha   90.00
_cell.angle_beta   90.00
_cell.angle_gamma   90.00
#
_symmetry.space_group_name_H-M   'P 1'
#
loop_
_entity.id
_entity.type
_entity.pdbx_description
1 polymer ?
#
loop_
_entity_poly.entity_id
_entity_poly.type
_entity_poly.pdbx_seq_one_letter_code
_entity_poly.pdbx_strand_id
1 'polypeptide(L)'
;EKLYSALGSYSDSAEKTKLCVYQQAEALMSTGSYAEAEKLYAQISGYQDSAEKAKGCRLEQGRALYEAEDWHGALRFLDDLAYGDSVVLAAECHVALGEASLKAGKTDEAADEYAMAAALPKAQEMLYSLGKDYAAVNQTEKAIQALWAAGEHSASQTLLMEMGSLLEQGGKKELALIAYLSANHTGDLGENAEKLIRGVSHEGLSKTLEGFTLLSASVQYADESRYRYAKSLTGIEEYTRAYEVLASLKDYKDTASLIAGNAGLSSAAAAAEFERKWSVGNTVTYGAYEQDNVTGNGKEPLRWRVLKREGQKALLISEMNLDCQPYNKEDTSVTWETCTLRTWLNGPFLNAAFTAEEQKGILTTAVKNDDNPKYKTDGGNPTQDKVFLLSIAEAETLFRSDADRAGKNTDYAKAQGAYDSSGAGWWWLRSPGLYLDYAARVIAGGSVDRLGDRVHYVNLAVRPALWLDLTSDIVTSEAP
;
A
#
# COMPACT_ATOMS: atom_id res chain seq x y z
N GLU A 1 -23.68 -27.57 36.29
CA GLU A 1 -24.25 -26.54 35.40
C GLU A 1 -25.67 -26.08 35.81
N LYS A 2 -26.71 -26.93 35.75
CA LYS A 2 -28.13 -26.53 35.98
C LYS A 2 -28.49 -25.93 37.36
N LEU A 3 -27.68 -26.13 38.40
CA LEU A 3 -27.93 -25.56 39.74
C LEU A 3 -27.27 -24.19 39.96
N TYR A 4 -26.26 -23.81 39.16
CA TYR A 4 -25.53 -22.54 39.33
C TYR A 4 -26.08 -21.40 38.45
N SER A 5 -26.69 -21.72 37.30
CA SER A 5 -27.35 -20.73 36.44
C SER A 5 -28.58 -20.06 37.08
N ALA A 6 -29.06 -20.57 38.21
CA ALA A 6 -30.24 -20.07 38.93
C ALA A 6 -29.91 -19.06 40.06
N LEU A 7 -28.63 -18.78 40.32
CA LEU A 7 -28.19 -17.89 41.41
C LEU A 7 -27.53 -16.63 40.83
N GLY A 8 -28.36 -15.61 40.56
CA GLY A 8 -27.90 -14.27 40.20
C GLY A 8 -27.07 -13.59 41.29
N SER A 9 -26.19 -12.69 40.86
CA SER A 9 -25.42 -11.70 41.66
C SER A 9 -24.79 -12.19 42.98
N TYR A 10 -24.05 -13.29 42.94
CA TYR A 10 -22.94 -13.55 43.86
C TYR A 10 -21.63 -13.42 43.06
N SER A 11 -20.63 -12.67 43.57
CA SER A 11 -19.40 -12.34 42.82
C SER A 11 -18.67 -13.57 42.27
N ASP A 12 -18.86 -14.74 42.87
CA ASP A 12 -18.08 -15.95 42.59
C ASP A 12 -18.86 -17.00 41.76
N SER A 13 -20.11 -16.71 41.37
CA SER A 13 -20.98 -17.66 40.65
C SER A 13 -20.43 -18.02 39.26
N ALA A 14 -19.83 -17.04 38.58
CA ALA A 14 -19.17 -17.22 37.29
C ALA A 14 -17.90 -18.08 37.40
N GLU A 15 -17.10 -17.89 38.44
CA GLU A 15 -15.87 -18.68 38.67
C GLU A 15 -16.18 -20.12 39.09
N LYS A 16 -17.20 -20.34 39.93
CA LYS A 16 -17.63 -21.71 40.31
C LYS A 16 -18.19 -22.48 39.12
N THR A 17 -18.84 -21.80 38.19
CA THR A 17 -19.29 -22.43 36.93
C THR A 17 -18.10 -22.88 36.11
N LYS A 18 -17.06 -22.02 35.95
CA LYS A 18 -15.82 -22.39 35.27
C LYS A 18 -15.08 -23.53 35.95
N LEU A 19 -15.02 -23.55 37.29
CA LEU A 19 -14.42 -24.64 38.07
C LEU A 19 -15.12 -25.98 37.83
N CYS A 20 -16.46 -26.00 37.78
CA CYS A 20 -17.23 -27.22 37.52
C CYS A 20 -16.96 -27.78 36.12
N VAL A 21 -16.90 -26.91 35.11
CA VAL A 21 -16.55 -27.30 33.74
C VAL A 21 -15.11 -27.82 33.67
N TYR A 22 -14.17 -27.16 34.35
CA TYR A 22 -12.78 -27.59 34.44
C TYR A 22 -12.63 -28.98 35.07
N GLN A 23 -13.29 -29.24 36.20
CA GLN A 23 -13.26 -30.55 36.87
C GLN A 23 -13.88 -31.67 36.02
N GLN A 24 -14.93 -31.35 35.25
CA GLN A 24 -15.52 -32.29 34.30
C GLN A 24 -14.55 -32.61 33.15
N ALA A 25 -13.84 -31.60 32.63
CA ALA A 25 -12.82 -31.79 31.60
C ALA A 25 -11.65 -32.67 32.11
N GLU A 26 -11.17 -32.45 33.33
CA GLU A 26 -10.12 -33.29 33.94
C GLU A 26 -10.57 -34.75 34.10
N ALA A 27 -11.83 -35.00 34.48
CA ALA A 27 -12.37 -36.35 34.59
C ALA A 27 -12.43 -37.05 33.22
N LEU A 28 -12.82 -36.34 32.15
CA LEU A 28 -12.83 -36.88 30.79
C LEU A 28 -11.41 -37.14 30.28
N MET A 29 -10.47 -36.23 30.56
CA MET A 29 -9.06 -36.41 30.20
C MET A 29 -8.45 -37.65 30.88
N SER A 30 -8.72 -37.86 32.18
CA SER A 30 -8.23 -39.05 32.91
C SER A 30 -8.81 -40.38 32.43
N THR A 31 -9.93 -40.35 31.70
CA THR A 31 -10.58 -41.54 31.11
C THR A 31 -10.27 -41.72 29.62
N GLY A 32 -9.38 -40.88 29.06
CA GLY A 32 -8.99 -40.92 27.64
C GLY A 32 -10.03 -40.32 26.68
N SER A 33 -11.07 -39.64 27.19
CA SER A 33 -12.11 -38.98 26.38
C SER A 33 -11.66 -37.57 25.99
N TYR A 34 -10.58 -37.50 25.21
CA TYR A 34 -9.87 -36.25 24.89
C TYR A 34 -10.69 -35.27 24.04
N ALA A 35 -11.52 -35.77 23.11
CA ALA A 35 -12.33 -34.92 22.23
C ALA A 35 -13.41 -34.14 23.02
N GLU A 36 -14.06 -34.79 23.99
CA GLU A 36 -15.03 -34.15 24.87
C GLU A 36 -14.34 -33.23 25.88
N ALA A 37 -13.16 -33.62 26.40
CA ALA A 37 -12.37 -32.79 27.30
C ALA A 37 -11.91 -31.47 26.64
N GLU A 38 -11.39 -31.54 25.40
CA GLU A 38 -10.97 -30.36 24.61
C GLU A 38 -12.10 -29.33 24.47
N LYS A 39 -13.32 -29.80 24.13
CA LYS A 39 -14.50 -28.93 24.01
C LYS A 39 -14.83 -28.20 25.31
N LEU A 40 -14.73 -28.89 26.45
CA LEU A 40 -15.02 -28.29 27.75
C LEU A 40 -13.93 -27.29 28.16
N TYR A 41 -12.65 -27.59 27.93
CA TYR A 41 -11.58 -26.63 28.18
C TYR A 41 -11.70 -25.38 27.31
N ALA A 42 -12.06 -25.51 26.03
CA ALA A 42 -12.26 -24.39 25.12
C ALA A 42 -13.40 -23.44 25.57
N GLN A 43 -14.44 -23.97 26.20
CA GLN A 43 -15.56 -23.17 26.74
C GLN A 43 -15.15 -22.23 27.88
N ILE A 44 -14.04 -22.52 28.55
CA ILE A 44 -13.57 -21.75 29.71
C ILE A 44 -12.21 -21.08 29.46
N SER A 45 -11.91 -20.74 28.19
CA SER A 45 -10.68 -20.04 27.80
C SER A 45 -10.33 -18.87 28.74
N GLY A 46 -9.10 -18.89 29.27
CA GLY A 46 -8.60 -17.91 30.25
C GLY A 46 -8.86 -18.28 31.72
N TYR A 47 -9.43 -19.46 32.00
CA TYR A 47 -9.57 -19.99 33.35
C TYR A 47 -8.47 -21.03 33.64
N GLN A 48 -7.62 -20.76 34.62
CA GLN A 48 -6.46 -21.61 34.96
C GLN A 48 -5.62 -21.92 33.69
N ASP A 49 -5.15 -23.15 33.54
CA ASP A 49 -4.39 -23.69 32.40
C ASP A 49 -5.29 -24.37 31.35
N SER A 50 -6.58 -24.02 31.29
CA SER A 50 -7.55 -24.66 30.38
C SER A 50 -7.13 -24.58 28.91
N ALA A 51 -6.52 -23.48 28.47
CA ALA A 51 -6.04 -23.33 27.11
C ALA A 51 -4.90 -24.33 26.80
N GLU A 52 -3.97 -24.52 27.74
CA GLU A 52 -2.88 -25.50 27.64
C GLU A 52 -3.41 -26.94 27.69
N LYS A 53 -4.39 -27.22 28.55
CA LYS A 53 -5.02 -28.54 28.66
C LYS A 53 -5.81 -28.92 27.40
N ALA A 54 -6.46 -27.95 26.74
CA ALA A 54 -7.09 -28.17 25.44
C ALA A 54 -6.05 -28.59 24.39
N LYS A 55 -4.89 -27.94 24.35
CA LYS A 55 -3.77 -28.34 23.47
C LYS A 55 -3.26 -29.75 23.80
N GLY A 56 -3.15 -30.10 25.08
CA GLY A 56 -2.79 -31.45 25.51
C GLY A 56 -3.79 -32.52 25.05
N CYS A 57 -5.09 -32.27 25.19
CA CYS A 57 -6.12 -33.18 24.67
C CYS A 57 -6.04 -33.35 23.15
N ARG A 58 -5.72 -32.28 22.43
CA ARG A 58 -5.54 -32.32 20.97
C ARG A 58 -4.31 -33.14 20.56
N LEU A 59 -3.20 -33.00 21.29
CA LEU A 59 -1.99 -33.82 21.09
C LEU A 59 -2.29 -35.31 21.27
N GLU A 60 -2.99 -35.70 22.34
CA GLU A 60 -3.32 -37.11 22.59
C GLU A 60 -4.28 -37.71 21.54
N GLN A 61 -5.21 -36.92 21.00
CA GLN A 61 -6.02 -37.34 19.84
C GLN A 61 -5.15 -37.60 18.61
N GLY A 62 -4.16 -36.74 18.35
CA GLY A 62 -3.18 -36.94 17.28
C GLY A 62 -2.32 -38.19 17.49
N ARG A 63 -1.85 -38.45 18.72
CA ARG A 63 -1.09 -39.66 19.07
C ARG A 63 -1.87 -40.94 18.83
N ALA A 64 -3.14 -40.98 19.22
CA ALA A 64 -3.97 -42.17 19.02
C ALA A 64 -4.11 -42.52 17.53
N LEU A 65 -4.20 -41.52 16.66
CA LEU A 65 -4.23 -41.71 15.20
C LEU A 65 -2.86 -42.06 14.62
N TYR A 66 -1.80 -41.47 15.17
CA TYR A 66 -0.41 -41.83 14.84
C TYR A 66 -0.12 -43.30 15.15
N GLU A 67 -0.48 -43.78 16.34
CA GLU A 67 -0.31 -45.18 16.75
C GLU A 67 -1.16 -46.14 15.89
N ALA A 68 -2.27 -45.65 15.34
CA ALA A 68 -3.11 -46.38 14.40
C ALA A 68 -2.60 -46.31 12.94
N GLU A 69 -1.45 -45.66 12.70
CA GLU A 69 -0.86 -45.39 11.37
C GLU A 69 -1.80 -44.61 10.43
N ASP A 70 -2.79 -43.89 10.98
CA ASP A 70 -3.63 -42.94 10.24
C ASP A 70 -2.95 -41.57 10.20
N TRP A 71 -1.91 -41.46 9.36
CA TRP A 71 -1.06 -40.27 9.27
C TRP A 71 -1.84 -39.01 8.91
N HIS A 72 -2.75 -39.10 7.94
CA HIS A 72 -3.60 -37.96 7.55
C HIS A 72 -4.58 -37.59 8.66
N GLY A 73 -5.14 -38.58 9.36
CA GLY A 73 -5.96 -38.34 10.54
C GLY A 73 -5.19 -37.63 11.65
N ALA A 74 -3.96 -38.10 11.93
CA ALA A 74 -3.09 -37.54 12.96
C ALA A 74 -2.71 -36.07 12.67
N LEU A 75 -2.30 -35.77 11.43
CA LEU A 75 -1.92 -34.41 11.00
C LEU A 75 -3.04 -33.38 11.24
N ARG A 76 -4.33 -33.74 11.11
CA ARG A 76 -5.45 -32.84 11.41
C ARG A 76 -5.44 -32.29 12.85
N PHE A 77 -4.85 -33.02 13.77
CA PHE A 77 -4.74 -32.63 15.18
C PHE A 77 -3.37 -32.03 15.51
N LEU A 78 -2.31 -32.52 14.86
CA LEU A 78 -0.92 -32.17 15.15
C LEU A 78 -0.44 -30.91 14.41
N ASP A 79 -0.93 -30.67 13.18
CA ASP A 79 -0.56 -29.49 12.39
C ASP A 79 -0.93 -28.20 13.13
N ASP A 80 -0.01 -27.22 13.08
CA ASP A 80 -0.12 -25.90 13.72
C ASP A 80 -0.30 -25.91 15.24
N LEU A 81 -0.26 -27.07 15.90
CA LEU A 81 -0.52 -27.18 17.34
C LEU A 81 0.62 -26.57 18.19
N ALA A 82 1.87 -26.75 17.75
CA ALA A 82 3.09 -26.25 18.40
C ALA A 82 3.11 -26.45 19.93
N TYR A 83 2.76 -27.65 20.39
CA TYR A 83 2.64 -28.02 21.79
C TYR A 83 3.27 -29.40 22.07
N GLY A 84 4.09 -29.50 23.12
CA GLY A 84 4.80 -30.74 23.43
C GLY A 84 5.67 -31.21 22.27
N ASP A 85 5.57 -32.48 21.90
CA ASP A 85 6.25 -33.12 20.76
C ASP A 85 5.36 -33.20 19.49
N SER A 86 4.23 -32.46 19.43
CA SER A 86 3.33 -32.45 18.26
C SER A 86 4.05 -32.19 16.94
N VAL A 87 5.00 -31.25 16.94
CA VAL A 87 5.79 -30.88 15.74
C VAL A 87 6.65 -32.07 15.27
N VAL A 88 7.22 -32.83 16.20
CA VAL A 88 8.04 -34.00 15.88
C VAL A 88 7.15 -35.12 15.32
N LEU A 89 6.00 -35.38 15.96
CA LEU A 89 5.05 -36.40 15.48
C LEU A 89 4.46 -36.05 14.11
N ALA A 90 4.12 -34.78 13.86
CA ALA A 90 3.67 -34.31 12.55
C ALA A 90 4.75 -34.54 11.49
N ALA A 91 6.00 -34.18 11.78
CA ALA A 91 7.11 -34.45 10.87
C ALA A 91 7.33 -35.95 10.61
N GLU A 92 7.14 -36.81 11.61
CA GLU A 92 7.20 -38.27 11.45
C GLU A 92 6.05 -38.81 10.58
N CYS A 93 4.82 -38.30 10.73
CA CYS A 93 3.69 -38.61 9.84
C CYS A 93 4.05 -38.28 8.38
N HIS A 94 4.57 -37.09 8.14
CA HIS A 94 5.00 -36.64 6.81
C HIS A 94 6.12 -37.51 6.24
N VAL A 95 7.09 -37.95 7.05
CA VAL A 95 8.11 -38.93 6.60
C VAL A 95 7.45 -40.24 6.15
N ALA A 96 6.49 -40.77 6.92
CA ALA A 96 5.79 -42.00 6.57
C ALA A 96 4.96 -41.87 5.29
N LEU A 97 4.29 -40.72 5.10
CA LEU A 97 3.57 -40.39 3.87
C LEU A 97 4.52 -40.27 2.68
N GLY A 98 5.66 -39.61 2.84
CA GLY A 98 6.69 -39.53 1.82
C GLY A 98 7.21 -40.90 1.38
N GLU A 99 7.47 -41.81 2.33
CA GLU A 99 7.89 -43.18 2.03
C GLU A 99 6.82 -43.97 1.26
N ALA A 100 5.55 -43.84 1.66
CA ALA A 100 4.43 -44.46 0.97
C ALA A 100 4.29 -43.92 -0.46
N SER A 101 4.44 -42.61 -0.66
CA SER A 101 4.42 -41.96 -1.97
C SER A 101 5.57 -42.43 -2.86
N LEU A 102 6.80 -42.55 -2.35
CA LEU A 102 7.91 -43.12 -3.12
C LEU A 102 7.65 -44.57 -3.54
N LYS A 103 7.12 -45.39 -2.63
CA LYS A 103 6.77 -46.78 -2.95
C LYS A 103 5.69 -46.88 -4.03
N ALA A 104 4.81 -45.89 -4.10
CA ALA A 104 3.79 -45.74 -5.14
C ALA A 104 4.32 -45.13 -6.45
N GLY A 105 5.62 -44.78 -6.53
CA GLY A 105 6.23 -44.15 -7.69
C GLY A 105 5.87 -42.67 -7.86
N LYS A 106 5.38 -42.03 -6.78
CA LYS A 106 4.92 -40.64 -6.78
C LYS A 106 5.99 -39.73 -6.18
N THR A 107 7.05 -39.50 -6.94
CA THR A 107 8.25 -38.78 -6.48
C THR A 107 7.97 -37.33 -6.10
N ASP A 108 7.11 -36.64 -6.84
CA ASP A 108 6.74 -35.25 -6.56
C ASP A 108 5.98 -35.15 -5.23
N GLU A 109 4.93 -35.97 -5.04
CA GLU A 109 4.16 -36.03 -3.78
C GLU A 109 5.09 -36.40 -2.60
N ALA A 110 6.06 -37.29 -2.79
CA ALA A 110 7.02 -37.62 -1.74
C ALA A 110 7.93 -36.45 -1.36
N ALA A 111 8.37 -35.65 -2.34
CA ALA A 111 9.19 -34.48 -2.08
C ALA A 111 8.41 -33.41 -1.28
N ASP A 112 7.11 -33.22 -1.59
CA ASP A 112 6.22 -32.33 -0.83
C ASP A 112 6.13 -32.77 0.64
N GLU A 113 5.89 -34.06 0.87
CA GLU A 113 5.78 -34.62 2.22
C GLU A 113 7.10 -34.49 3.01
N TYR A 114 8.25 -34.83 2.41
CA TYR A 114 9.53 -34.67 3.11
C TYR A 114 9.88 -33.20 3.39
N ALA A 115 9.47 -32.27 2.54
CA ALA A 115 9.68 -30.84 2.78
C ALA A 115 8.95 -30.37 4.04
N MET A 116 7.74 -30.89 4.32
CA MET A 116 7.02 -30.61 5.57
C MET A 116 7.72 -31.20 6.81
N ALA A 117 8.59 -32.19 6.62
CA ALA A 117 9.36 -32.85 7.68
C ALA A 117 10.83 -32.42 7.77
N ALA A 118 11.22 -31.30 7.14
CA ALA A 118 12.62 -30.87 7.00
C ALA A 118 13.39 -30.67 8.34
N ALA A 119 12.70 -30.60 9.47
CA ALA A 119 13.31 -30.59 10.79
C ALA A 119 13.96 -31.94 11.18
N LEU A 120 13.57 -33.05 10.54
CA LEU A 120 14.09 -34.38 10.81
C LEU A 120 15.27 -34.72 9.88
N PRO A 121 16.41 -35.21 10.41
CA PRO A 121 17.56 -35.59 9.58
C PRO A 121 17.23 -36.62 8.49
N LYS A 122 16.28 -37.52 8.76
CA LYS A 122 15.83 -38.52 7.80
C LYS A 122 15.13 -37.88 6.59
N ALA A 123 14.28 -36.88 6.81
CA ALA A 123 13.62 -36.17 5.72
C ALA A 123 14.64 -35.36 4.89
N GLN A 124 15.61 -34.74 5.55
CA GLN A 124 16.70 -34.01 4.88
C GLN A 124 17.53 -34.92 3.95
N GLU A 125 17.89 -36.13 4.42
CA GLU A 125 18.60 -37.12 3.61
C GLU A 125 17.75 -37.58 2.40
N MET A 126 16.45 -37.81 2.60
CA MET A 126 15.55 -38.18 1.51
C MET A 126 15.42 -37.05 0.47
N LEU A 127 15.27 -35.81 0.91
CA LEU A 127 15.24 -34.62 0.05
C LEU A 127 16.55 -34.44 -0.73
N TYR A 128 17.70 -34.71 -0.10
CA TYR A 128 18.98 -34.73 -0.78
C TYR A 128 19.03 -35.78 -1.90
N SER A 129 18.58 -37.01 -1.62
CA SER A 129 18.52 -38.07 -2.62
C SER A 129 17.60 -37.69 -3.79
N LEU A 130 16.41 -37.17 -3.49
CA LEU A 130 15.46 -36.72 -4.51
C LEU A 130 16.02 -35.56 -5.33
N GLY A 131 16.71 -34.62 -4.69
CA GLY A 131 17.39 -33.52 -5.35
C GLY A 131 18.42 -34.00 -6.38
N LYS A 132 19.20 -35.02 -6.04
CA LYS A 132 20.12 -35.66 -6.99
C LYS A 132 19.40 -36.34 -8.14
N ASP A 133 18.32 -37.06 -7.86
CA ASP A 133 17.55 -37.77 -8.89
C ASP A 133 16.93 -36.79 -9.88
N TYR A 134 16.33 -35.70 -9.39
CA TYR A 134 15.82 -34.60 -10.21
C TYR A 134 16.93 -33.97 -11.07
N ALA A 135 18.11 -33.74 -10.49
CA ALA A 135 19.25 -33.18 -11.22
C ALA A 135 19.70 -34.12 -12.36
N ALA A 136 19.73 -35.44 -12.11
CA ALA A 136 20.13 -36.45 -13.10
C ALA A 136 19.19 -36.50 -14.32
N VAL A 137 17.90 -36.19 -14.13
CA VAL A 137 16.89 -36.14 -15.21
C VAL A 137 16.66 -34.72 -15.76
N ASN A 138 17.57 -33.78 -15.48
CA ASN A 138 17.50 -32.37 -15.90
C ASN A 138 16.26 -31.60 -15.41
N GLN A 139 15.63 -32.05 -14.32
CA GLN A 139 14.57 -31.30 -13.64
C GLN A 139 15.19 -30.30 -12.66
N THR A 140 15.92 -29.32 -13.19
CA THR A 140 16.77 -28.39 -12.43
C THR A 140 16.01 -27.63 -11.34
N GLU A 141 14.81 -27.13 -11.61
CA GLU A 141 14.02 -26.36 -10.64
C GLU A 141 13.59 -27.23 -9.46
N LYS A 142 13.09 -28.43 -9.73
CA LYS A 142 12.73 -29.41 -8.69
C LYS A 142 13.94 -29.88 -7.89
N ALA A 143 15.09 -30.05 -8.54
CA ALA A 143 16.34 -30.38 -7.87
C ALA A 143 16.75 -29.28 -6.87
N ILE A 144 16.71 -28.01 -7.30
CA ILE A 144 17.02 -26.88 -6.41
C ILE A 144 16.02 -26.82 -5.25
N GLN A 145 14.72 -27.03 -5.50
CA GLN A 145 13.67 -27.05 -4.47
C GLN A 145 13.92 -28.12 -3.41
N ALA A 146 14.14 -29.36 -3.83
CA ALA A 146 14.38 -30.48 -2.92
C ALA A 146 15.67 -30.28 -2.10
N LEU A 147 16.76 -29.85 -2.75
CA LEU A 147 18.03 -29.61 -2.06
C LEU A 147 17.96 -28.44 -1.07
N TRP A 148 17.18 -27.41 -1.38
CA TRP A 148 16.95 -26.31 -0.45
C TRP A 148 16.09 -26.74 0.73
N ALA A 149 15.02 -27.50 0.49
CA ALA A 149 14.15 -28.03 1.54
C ALA A 149 14.91 -28.98 2.49
N ALA A 150 16.02 -29.58 2.05
CA ALA A 150 16.92 -30.37 2.90
C ALA A 150 17.66 -29.53 3.97
N GLY A 151 17.54 -28.19 3.93
CA GLY A 151 17.97 -27.29 5.01
C GLY A 151 19.47 -27.34 5.31
N GLU A 152 19.82 -27.74 6.54
CA GLU A 152 21.20 -27.80 7.04
C GLU A 152 22.01 -28.98 6.51
N HIS A 153 21.46 -29.78 5.60
CA HIS A 153 22.17 -30.91 5.00
C HIS A 153 23.38 -30.45 4.15
N SER A 154 24.59 -30.63 4.69
CA SER A 154 25.83 -30.10 4.11
C SER A 154 26.12 -30.55 2.67
N ALA A 155 25.74 -31.78 2.31
CA ALA A 155 25.92 -32.26 0.93
C ALA A 155 24.90 -31.63 -0.04
N SER A 156 23.71 -31.24 0.44
CA SER A 156 22.73 -30.51 -0.37
C SER A 156 23.23 -29.10 -0.71
N GLN A 157 23.82 -28.42 0.28
CA GLN A 157 24.44 -27.10 0.11
C GLN A 157 25.58 -27.15 -0.92
N THR A 158 26.44 -28.16 -0.82
CA THR A 158 27.53 -28.37 -1.78
C THR A 158 27.00 -28.58 -3.20
N LEU A 159 25.99 -29.43 -3.35
CA LEU A 159 25.40 -29.71 -4.66
C LEU A 159 24.70 -28.47 -5.25
N LEU A 160 24.04 -27.66 -4.44
CA LEU A 160 23.46 -26.39 -4.87
C LEU A 160 24.52 -25.41 -5.39
N MET A 161 25.69 -25.32 -4.74
CA MET A 161 26.81 -24.51 -5.23
C MET A 161 27.34 -25.01 -6.59
N GLU A 162 27.50 -26.33 -6.74
CA GLU A 162 27.94 -26.94 -8.00
C GLU A 162 26.93 -26.69 -9.13
N MET A 163 25.64 -26.87 -8.84
CA MET A 163 24.56 -26.57 -9.77
C MET A 163 24.54 -25.09 -10.16
N GLY A 164 24.72 -24.18 -9.21
CA GLY A 164 24.83 -22.74 -9.46
C GLY A 164 25.94 -22.43 -10.46
N SER A 165 27.12 -23.03 -10.28
CA SER A 165 28.27 -22.85 -11.19
C SER A 165 27.99 -23.36 -12.60
N LEU A 166 27.37 -24.54 -12.73
CA LEU A 166 27.00 -25.11 -14.02
C LEU A 166 25.95 -24.27 -14.75
N LEU A 167 24.95 -23.76 -14.02
CA LEU A 167 23.90 -22.90 -14.57
C LEU A 167 24.44 -21.56 -15.03
N GLU A 168 25.38 -20.98 -14.29
CA GLU A 168 26.07 -19.75 -14.65
C GLU A 168 26.86 -19.93 -15.94
N GLN A 169 27.66 -21.00 -16.05
CA GLN A 169 28.40 -21.33 -17.28
C GLN A 169 27.46 -21.59 -18.47
N GLY A 170 26.29 -22.17 -18.21
CA GLY A 170 25.23 -22.39 -19.20
C GLY A 170 24.40 -21.15 -19.54
N GLY A 171 24.70 -19.97 -18.95
CA GLY A 171 24.00 -18.72 -19.21
C GLY A 171 22.62 -18.59 -18.56
N LYS A 172 22.21 -19.53 -17.70
CA LYS A 172 20.95 -19.51 -16.95
C LYS A 172 21.10 -18.72 -15.65
N LYS A 173 21.36 -17.42 -15.77
CA LYS A 173 21.79 -16.56 -14.65
C LYS A 173 20.79 -16.48 -13.50
N GLU A 174 19.50 -16.47 -13.80
CA GLU A 174 18.40 -16.46 -12.82
C GLU A 174 18.43 -17.74 -11.97
N LEU A 175 18.46 -18.91 -12.60
CA LEU A 175 18.50 -20.20 -11.89
C LEU A 175 19.83 -20.42 -11.15
N ALA A 176 20.94 -19.91 -11.70
CA ALA A 176 22.24 -19.92 -11.03
C ALA A 176 22.19 -19.11 -9.73
N LEU A 177 21.61 -17.91 -9.79
CA LEU A 177 21.44 -17.07 -8.61
C LEU A 177 20.56 -17.75 -7.56
N ILE A 178 19.43 -18.36 -7.97
CA ILE A 178 18.55 -19.10 -7.06
C ILE A 178 19.32 -20.25 -6.38
N ALA A 179 20.09 -21.04 -7.13
CA ALA A 179 20.87 -22.14 -6.58
C ALA A 179 21.92 -21.65 -5.55
N TYR A 180 22.64 -20.57 -5.84
CA TYR A 180 23.60 -19.98 -4.89
C TYR A 180 22.92 -19.43 -3.63
N LEU A 181 21.78 -18.75 -3.77
CA LEU A 181 20.97 -18.28 -2.64
C LEU A 181 20.47 -19.44 -1.78
N SER A 182 20.04 -20.53 -2.41
CA SER A 182 19.56 -21.73 -1.72
C SER A 182 20.68 -22.49 -1.00
N ALA A 183 21.91 -22.44 -1.50
CA ALA A 183 23.05 -23.13 -0.90
C ALA A 183 23.46 -22.56 0.46
N ASN A 184 23.20 -21.27 0.72
CA ASN A 184 23.68 -20.61 1.92
C ASN A 184 22.54 -20.25 2.89
N HIS A 185 22.21 -21.18 3.79
CA HIS A 185 21.22 -20.94 4.86
C HIS A 185 21.70 -19.93 5.93
N THR A 186 23.00 -19.59 5.96
CA THR A 186 23.58 -18.70 6.99
C THR A 186 23.39 -17.20 6.70
N GLY A 187 22.83 -16.87 5.54
CA GLY A 187 22.43 -15.51 5.18
C GLY A 187 23.53 -14.61 4.60
N ASP A 188 24.79 -15.04 4.57
CA ASP A 188 25.82 -14.44 3.71
C ASP A 188 25.55 -14.83 2.25
N LEU A 189 25.59 -13.87 1.31
CA LEU A 189 25.29 -14.15 -0.09
C LEU A 189 26.45 -14.89 -0.79
N GLY A 190 27.66 -14.79 -0.26
CA GLY A 190 28.88 -15.28 -0.93
C GLY A 190 29.20 -14.51 -2.22
N GLU A 191 30.49 -14.46 -2.57
CA GLU A 191 31.02 -13.63 -3.68
C GLU A 191 30.37 -13.94 -5.05
N ASN A 192 29.96 -15.20 -5.27
CA ASN A 192 29.34 -15.64 -6.53
C ASN A 192 27.91 -15.10 -6.73
N ALA A 193 27.08 -15.12 -5.68
CA ALA A 193 25.71 -14.60 -5.79
C ALA A 193 25.73 -13.07 -5.95
N GLU A 194 26.61 -12.37 -5.22
CA GLU A 194 26.77 -10.91 -5.32
C GLU A 194 27.15 -10.45 -6.73
N LYS A 195 28.04 -11.19 -7.40
CA LYS A 195 28.46 -10.89 -8.78
C LYS A 195 27.32 -11.06 -9.78
N LEU A 196 26.49 -12.09 -9.64
CA LEU A 196 25.37 -12.38 -10.53
C LEU A 196 24.18 -11.44 -10.35
N ILE A 197 23.92 -10.97 -9.13
CA ILE A 197 22.83 -10.03 -8.82
C ILE A 197 22.88 -8.78 -9.69
N ARG A 198 24.07 -8.29 -10.06
CA ARG A 198 24.24 -7.10 -10.91
C ARG A 198 23.79 -7.31 -12.36
N GLY A 199 23.64 -8.55 -12.80
CA GLY A 199 23.38 -8.92 -14.20
C GLY A 199 22.01 -9.56 -14.47
N VAL A 200 21.14 -9.68 -13.45
CA VAL A 200 19.81 -10.32 -13.53
C VAL A 200 18.71 -9.26 -13.39
N SER A 201 17.63 -9.38 -14.17
CA SER A 201 16.47 -8.48 -14.07
C SER A 201 15.52 -8.89 -12.94
N HIS A 202 14.96 -7.91 -12.23
CA HIS A 202 14.01 -8.15 -11.13
C HIS A 202 12.73 -8.87 -11.61
N GLU A 203 12.22 -8.50 -12.78
CA GLU A 203 11.05 -9.13 -13.40
C GLU A 203 11.33 -10.58 -13.82
N GLY A 204 12.51 -10.85 -14.40
CA GLY A 204 12.93 -12.19 -14.78
C GLY A 204 13.11 -13.12 -13.56
N LEU A 205 13.69 -12.59 -12.48
CA LEU A 205 13.83 -13.32 -11.23
C LEU A 205 12.46 -13.60 -10.59
N SER A 206 11.59 -12.59 -10.45
CA SER A 206 10.24 -12.76 -9.89
C SER A 206 9.45 -13.84 -10.61
N LYS A 207 9.44 -13.80 -11.96
CA LYS A 207 8.75 -14.78 -12.79
C LYS A 207 9.34 -16.20 -12.65
N THR A 208 10.65 -16.31 -12.49
CA THR A 208 11.31 -17.60 -12.26
C THR A 208 10.93 -18.17 -10.89
N LEU A 209 10.80 -17.32 -9.87
CA LEU A 209 10.40 -17.73 -8.52
C LEU A 209 8.94 -18.16 -8.42
N GLU A 210 8.04 -17.55 -9.18
CA GLU A 210 6.63 -17.96 -9.26
C GLU A 210 6.44 -19.40 -9.77
N GLY A 211 7.41 -19.95 -10.51
CA GLY A 211 7.40 -21.34 -11.00
C GLY A 211 7.74 -22.40 -9.94
N PHE A 212 8.18 -22.01 -8.74
CA PHE A 212 8.60 -22.93 -7.69
C PHE A 212 7.42 -23.31 -6.78
N THR A 213 6.66 -24.36 -7.16
CA THR A 213 5.33 -24.67 -6.59
C THR A 213 5.31 -25.61 -5.37
N LEU A 214 6.40 -26.32 -5.05
CA LEU A 214 6.55 -27.14 -3.82
C LEU A 214 6.56 -26.30 -2.52
N LEU A 215 6.36 -24.99 -2.63
CA LEU A 215 6.42 -24.03 -1.55
C LEU A 215 5.10 -23.27 -1.43
N SER A 216 4.23 -23.70 -0.52
CA SER A 216 3.29 -22.78 0.12
C SER A 216 4.00 -21.61 0.85
N ALA A 217 5.34 -21.65 0.97
CA ALA A 217 6.23 -20.62 1.49
C ALA A 217 6.94 -19.74 0.41
N SER A 218 6.52 -19.77 -0.87
CA SER A 218 7.17 -18.98 -1.94
C SER A 218 7.11 -17.47 -1.71
N VAL A 219 6.14 -16.98 -0.93
CA VAL A 219 6.10 -15.58 -0.46
C VAL A 219 7.34 -15.24 0.38
N GLN A 220 7.78 -16.15 1.26
CA GLN A 220 8.93 -15.91 2.15
C GLN A 220 10.27 -15.90 1.39
N TYR A 221 10.43 -16.72 0.35
CA TYR A 221 11.63 -16.75 -0.51
C TYR A 221 11.65 -15.56 -1.49
N ALA A 222 10.52 -15.24 -2.12
CA ALA A 222 10.42 -14.09 -3.03
C ALA A 222 10.69 -12.78 -2.27
N ASP A 223 10.13 -12.65 -1.06
CA ASP A 223 10.39 -11.51 -0.20
C ASP A 223 11.84 -11.48 0.28
N GLU A 224 12.43 -12.62 0.64
CA GLU A 224 13.85 -12.70 1.01
C GLU A 224 14.77 -12.29 -0.14
N SER A 225 14.47 -12.75 -1.35
CA SER A 225 15.25 -12.43 -2.55
C SER A 225 15.16 -10.95 -2.90
N ARG A 226 13.96 -10.37 -2.85
CA ARG A 226 13.75 -8.93 -3.05
C ARG A 226 14.41 -8.11 -1.94
N TYR A 227 14.35 -8.56 -0.69
CA TYR A 227 14.99 -7.91 0.44
C TYR A 227 16.52 -7.88 0.27
N ARG A 228 17.13 -9.02 -0.12
CA ARG A 228 18.56 -9.12 -0.45
C ARG A 228 18.93 -8.24 -1.63
N TYR A 229 18.11 -8.24 -2.68
CA TYR A 229 18.30 -7.39 -3.85
C TYR A 229 18.31 -5.90 -3.46
N ALA A 230 17.36 -5.47 -2.63
CA ALA A 230 17.34 -4.10 -2.12
C ALA A 230 18.57 -3.75 -1.28
N LYS A 231 19.07 -4.67 -0.44
CA LYS A 231 20.33 -4.46 0.29
C LYS A 231 21.52 -4.32 -0.64
N SER A 232 21.60 -5.13 -1.71
CA SER A 232 22.66 -4.99 -2.72
C SER A 232 22.57 -3.67 -3.46
N LEU A 233 21.36 -3.23 -3.86
CA LEU A 233 21.12 -1.91 -4.45
C LEU A 233 21.57 -0.78 -3.50
N THR A 234 21.26 -0.92 -2.21
CA THR A 234 21.71 0.02 -1.16
C THR A 234 23.24 0.09 -1.09
N GLY A 235 23.93 -1.06 -1.17
CA GLY A 235 25.39 -1.14 -1.13
C GLY A 235 26.11 -0.55 -2.36
N ILE A 236 25.39 -0.39 -3.48
CA ILE A 236 25.89 0.31 -4.69
C ILE A 236 25.27 1.71 -4.86
N GLU A 237 24.64 2.24 -3.82
CA GLU A 237 24.04 3.58 -3.77
C GLU A 237 22.88 3.83 -4.75
N GLU A 238 22.23 2.77 -5.24
CA GLU A 238 21.03 2.82 -6.08
C GLU A 238 19.75 2.97 -5.23
N TYR A 239 19.70 4.05 -4.44
CA TYR A 239 18.73 4.20 -3.34
C TYR A 239 17.25 4.26 -3.77
N THR A 240 16.94 4.92 -4.91
CA THR A 240 15.56 5.00 -5.41
C THR A 240 15.00 3.61 -5.71
N ARG A 241 15.76 2.79 -6.43
CA ARG A 241 15.38 1.42 -6.78
C ARG A 241 15.33 0.53 -5.54
N ALA A 242 16.29 0.71 -4.62
CA ALA A 242 16.29 -0.02 -3.37
C ALA A 242 15.04 0.28 -2.55
N TYR A 243 14.66 1.55 -2.42
CA TYR A 243 13.45 1.96 -1.70
C TYR A 243 12.18 1.39 -2.34
N GLU A 244 12.04 1.45 -3.67
CA GLU A 244 10.87 0.89 -4.37
C GLU A 244 10.66 -0.60 -4.04
N VAL A 245 11.75 -1.37 -4.01
CA VAL A 245 11.71 -2.79 -3.63
C VAL A 245 11.37 -2.95 -2.15
N LEU A 246 12.04 -2.24 -1.24
CA LEU A 246 11.77 -2.33 0.21
C LEU A 246 10.34 -1.93 0.57
N ALA A 247 9.81 -0.88 -0.07
CA ALA A 247 8.44 -0.41 0.14
C ALA A 247 7.39 -1.45 -0.31
N SER A 248 7.73 -2.29 -1.29
CA SER A 248 6.87 -3.40 -1.72
C SER A 248 6.85 -4.57 -0.73
N LEU A 249 7.88 -4.72 0.10
CA LEU A 249 8.08 -5.80 1.09
C LEU A 249 7.53 -5.46 2.47
N LYS A 250 6.36 -4.81 2.51
CA LYS A 250 5.80 -4.25 3.75
C LYS A 250 5.82 -5.27 4.90
N ASP A 251 6.35 -4.85 6.05
CA ASP A 251 6.45 -5.64 7.29
C ASP A 251 7.34 -6.90 7.20
N TYR A 252 8.15 -7.02 6.15
CA TYR A 252 9.17 -8.06 6.03
C TYR A 252 10.44 -7.68 6.78
N LYS A 253 10.86 -8.50 7.76
CA LYS A 253 12.08 -8.32 8.56
C LYS A 253 12.22 -6.89 9.12
N ASP A 254 13.38 -6.27 8.92
CA ASP A 254 13.78 -4.94 9.40
C ASP A 254 13.70 -3.88 8.29
N THR A 255 12.92 -4.09 7.23
CA THR A 255 12.77 -3.15 6.08
C THR A 255 12.54 -1.70 6.53
N ALA A 256 11.66 -1.48 7.51
CA ALA A 256 11.40 -0.14 8.06
C ALA A 256 12.65 0.45 8.76
N SER A 257 13.34 -0.35 9.57
CA SER A 257 14.57 0.07 10.25
C SER A 257 15.72 0.30 9.27
N LEU A 258 15.80 -0.47 8.18
CA LEU A 258 16.79 -0.32 7.13
C LEU A 258 16.59 1.00 6.36
N ILE A 259 15.35 1.34 6.00
CA ILE A 259 15.01 2.60 5.35
C ILE A 259 15.36 3.78 6.27
N ALA A 260 14.94 3.73 7.53
CA ALA A 260 15.19 4.80 8.51
C ALA A 260 16.68 4.93 8.89
N GLY A 261 17.43 3.82 8.90
CA GLY A 261 18.83 3.78 9.30
C GLY A 261 19.83 4.16 8.22
N ASN A 262 19.39 4.32 6.97
CA ASN A 262 20.24 4.71 5.84
C ASN A 262 19.79 6.05 5.23
N ALA A 263 20.67 7.04 5.19
CA ALA A 263 20.35 8.39 4.72
C ALA A 263 19.89 8.42 3.25
N GLY A 264 20.48 7.60 2.37
CA GLY A 264 20.10 7.51 0.97
C GLY A 264 18.70 6.91 0.79
N LEU A 265 18.39 5.84 1.52
CA LEU A 265 17.05 5.23 1.52
C LEU A 265 15.99 6.16 2.12
N SER A 266 16.31 6.83 3.23
CA SER A 266 15.43 7.85 3.83
C SER A 266 15.13 8.99 2.86
N SER A 267 16.16 9.47 2.14
CA SER A 267 15.98 10.49 1.10
C SER A 267 15.13 10.01 -0.07
N ALA A 268 15.34 8.77 -0.53
CA ALA A 268 14.50 8.16 -1.57
C ALA A 268 13.04 7.99 -1.12
N ALA A 269 12.81 7.63 0.14
CA ALA A 269 11.48 7.53 0.72
C ALA A 269 10.77 8.88 0.75
N ALA A 270 11.45 9.93 1.23
CA ALA A 270 10.92 11.29 1.25
C ALA A 270 10.60 11.80 -0.16
N ALA A 271 11.46 11.52 -1.15
CA ALA A 271 11.21 11.86 -2.55
C ALA A 271 9.96 11.16 -3.12
N ALA A 272 9.78 9.86 -2.82
CA ALA A 272 8.61 9.12 -3.25
C ALA A 272 7.31 9.62 -2.59
N GLU A 273 7.37 10.00 -1.32
CA GLU A 273 6.25 10.63 -0.63
C GLU A 273 5.93 12.01 -1.19
N PHE A 274 6.94 12.80 -1.52
CA PHE A 274 6.78 14.09 -2.18
C PHE A 274 6.07 13.95 -3.52
N GLU A 275 6.52 13.05 -4.40
CA GLU A 275 5.86 12.82 -5.68
C GLU A 275 4.42 12.32 -5.51
N ARG A 276 4.16 11.49 -4.50
CA ARG A 276 2.80 11.07 -4.15
C ARG A 276 1.95 12.25 -3.69
N LYS A 277 2.44 13.09 -2.76
CA LYS A 277 1.73 14.28 -2.24
C LYS A 277 1.26 15.19 -3.37
N TRP A 278 2.11 15.40 -4.36
CA TRP A 278 1.86 16.30 -5.51
C TRP A 278 1.31 15.60 -6.75
N SER A 279 0.85 14.36 -6.65
CA SER A 279 0.22 13.64 -7.76
C SER A 279 -1.13 14.24 -8.17
N VAL A 280 -1.46 14.21 -9.46
CA VAL A 280 -2.72 14.74 -9.99
C VAL A 280 -3.92 14.06 -9.33
N GLY A 281 -4.86 14.86 -8.85
CA GLY A 281 -6.04 14.43 -8.11
C GLY A 281 -5.88 14.43 -6.60
N ASN A 282 -4.65 14.52 -6.07
CA ASN A 282 -4.43 14.67 -4.64
C ASN A 282 -4.71 16.10 -4.18
N THR A 283 -4.93 16.23 -2.88
CA THR A 283 -5.17 17.51 -2.21
C THR A 283 -3.97 17.86 -1.34
N VAL A 284 -3.54 19.12 -1.39
CA VAL A 284 -2.47 19.71 -0.58
C VAL A 284 -2.99 20.94 0.16
N THR A 285 -2.29 21.35 1.21
CA THR A 285 -2.62 22.58 1.96
C THR A 285 -1.57 23.64 1.65
N TYR A 286 -1.98 24.88 1.38
CA TYR A 286 -1.06 26.00 1.13
C TYR A 286 -1.78 27.35 1.32
N GLY A 287 -1.29 28.24 2.19
CA GLY A 287 -1.99 29.46 2.57
C GLY A 287 -3.22 29.24 3.46
N ALA A 288 -3.87 30.33 3.84
CA ALA A 288 -5.07 30.31 4.70
C ALA A 288 -6.01 31.46 4.34
N TYR A 289 -7.32 31.21 4.34
CA TYR A 289 -8.35 32.20 4.05
C TYR A 289 -9.60 31.93 4.89
N GLU A 290 -10.41 32.96 5.10
CA GLU A 290 -11.70 32.85 5.80
C GLU A 290 -12.64 31.92 5.01
N GLN A 291 -13.16 30.87 5.66
CA GLN A 291 -14.03 29.89 5.01
C GLN A 291 -15.29 29.57 5.82
N ASP A 292 -15.26 29.72 7.15
CA ASP A 292 -16.39 29.38 8.02
C ASP A 292 -17.31 30.58 8.36
N ASN A 293 -16.90 31.80 7.97
CA ASN A 293 -17.60 33.06 8.26
C ASN A 293 -17.61 33.43 9.75
N VAL A 294 -16.63 32.96 10.52
CA VAL A 294 -16.44 33.25 11.94
C VAL A 294 -15.13 34.04 12.12
N THR A 295 -15.10 35.27 11.61
CA THR A 295 -13.89 36.13 11.51
C THR A 295 -13.05 36.36 12.79
N GLY A 296 -13.50 35.91 13.97
CA GLY A 296 -12.77 35.96 15.23
C GLY A 296 -11.90 34.74 15.55
N ASN A 297 -12.03 33.61 14.83
CA ASN A 297 -11.26 32.37 15.08
C ASN A 297 -9.92 32.31 14.29
N GLY A 298 -9.71 33.23 13.35
CA GLY A 298 -8.56 33.23 12.44
C GLY A 298 -8.91 32.64 11.09
N LYS A 299 -7.96 32.59 10.15
CA LYS A 299 -8.21 32.05 8.81
C LYS A 299 -8.04 30.54 8.78
N GLU A 300 -8.87 29.82 8.03
CA GLU A 300 -8.72 28.38 7.84
C GLU A 300 -7.68 28.04 6.77
N PRO A 301 -6.90 26.96 6.94
CA PRO A 301 -5.98 26.49 5.91
C PRO A 301 -6.69 26.22 4.58
N LEU A 302 -6.10 26.70 3.49
CA LEU A 302 -6.62 26.48 2.14
C LEU A 302 -6.17 25.11 1.63
N ARG A 303 -7.16 24.31 1.25
CA ARG A 303 -6.94 23.04 0.57
C ARG A 303 -7.06 23.21 -0.95
N TRP A 304 -6.11 22.61 -1.65
CA TRP A 304 -5.93 22.74 -3.09
C TRP A 304 -5.85 21.38 -3.75
N ARG A 305 -6.54 21.20 -4.87
CA ARG A 305 -6.45 20.00 -5.69
C ARG A 305 -5.39 20.18 -6.75
N VAL A 306 -4.52 19.18 -6.91
CA VAL A 306 -3.54 19.14 -8.01
C VAL A 306 -4.26 18.75 -9.30
N LEU A 307 -4.36 19.68 -10.25
CA LEU A 307 -4.97 19.44 -11.56
C LEU A 307 -3.96 18.97 -12.61
N LYS A 308 -2.70 19.42 -12.51
CA LYS A 308 -1.67 19.11 -13.49
C LYS A 308 -0.27 19.20 -12.87
N ARG A 309 0.65 18.36 -13.34
CA ARG A 309 2.09 18.41 -13.02
C ARG A 309 2.90 18.64 -14.28
N GLU A 310 3.87 19.54 -14.20
CA GLU A 310 4.85 19.80 -15.28
C GLU A 310 6.23 19.97 -14.66
N GLY A 311 7.06 18.92 -14.72
CA GLY A 311 8.36 18.91 -14.04
C GLY A 311 8.21 19.24 -12.55
N GLN A 312 8.90 20.26 -12.06
CA GLN A 312 8.81 20.71 -10.67
C GLN A 312 7.71 21.76 -10.40
N LYS A 313 6.65 21.78 -11.22
CA LYS A 313 5.52 22.70 -11.03
C LYS A 313 4.21 21.93 -10.92
N ALA A 314 3.27 22.48 -10.16
CA ALA A 314 1.91 21.95 -10.02
C ALA A 314 0.86 23.03 -10.26
N LEU A 315 -0.12 22.75 -11.11
CA LEU A 315 -1.32 23.57 -11.25
C LEU A 315 -2.32 23.13 -10.19
N LEU A 316 -2.70 24.08 -9.36
CA LEU A 316 -3.62 23.89 -8.26
C LEU A 316 -4.94 24.62 -8.53
N ILE A 317 -6.05 24.06 -8.04
CA ILE A 317 -7.33 24.77 -7.88
C ILE A 317 -7.82 24.62 -6.45
N SER A 318 -8.43 25.65 -5.89
CA SER A 318 -9.02 25.53 -4.55
C SER A 318 -10.06 24.42 -4.53
N GLU A 319 -10.03 23.61 -3.46
CA GLU A 319 -10.95 22.48 -3.32
C GLU A 319 -12.40 22.96 -3.31
N MET A 320 -12.64 24.09 -2.64
CA MET A 320 -13.93 24.75 -2.47
C MET A 320 -13.96 26.09 -3.22
N ASN A 321 -15.15 26.63 -3.48
CA ASN A 321 -15.32 28.02 -3.88
C ASN A 321 -15.18 28.90 -2.63
N LEU A 322 -14.24 29.84 -2.66
CA LEU A 322 -13.74 30.49 -1.43
C LEU A 322 -14.48 31.77 -1.07
N ASP A 323 -14.94 32.53 -2.07
CA ASP A 323 -15.58 33.84 -1.91
C ASP A 323 -16.64 34.03 -3.02
N CYS A 324 -17.46 35.08 -2.95
CA CYS A 324 -18.40 35.51 -3.98
C CYS A 324 -18.04 36.94 -4.44
N GLN A 325 -17.64 37.08 -5.70
CA GLN A 325 -17.26 38.37 -6.29
C GLN A 325 -17.81 38.46 -7.71
N PRO A 326 -18.27 39.65 -8.17
CA PRO A 326 -18.58 39.83 -9.58
C PRO A 326 -17.29 39.71 -10.41
N TYR A 327 -17.42 39.19 -11.63
CA TYR A 327 -16.31 39.16 -12.59
C TYR A 327 -15.79 40.58 -12.87
N ASN A 328 -16.70 41.53 -13.05
CA ASN A 328 -16.42 42.95 -13.16
C ASN A 328 -17.48 43.77 -12.43
N LYS A 329 -17.10 44.77 -11.63
CA LYS A 329 -18.06 45.56 -10.85
C LYS A 329 -19.05 46.36 -11.71
N GLU A 330 -18.62 46.83 -12.87
CA GLU A 330 -19.45 47.63 -13.78
C GLU A 330 -20.12 46.74 -14.84
N ASP A 331 -21.37 47.03 -15.18
CA ASP A 331 -22.09 46.37 -16.28
C ASP A 331 -21.62 46.91 -17.64
N THR A 332 -20.47 46.42 -18.10
CA THR A 332 -19.84 46.86 -19.35
C THR A 332 -19.06 45.71 -19.98
N SER A 333 -18.73 45.86 -21.27
CA SER A 333 -17.81 44.97 -21.97
C SER A 333 -16.42 45.00 -21.33
N VAL A 334 -15.86 43.83 -21.06
CA VAL A 334 -14.60 43.69 -20.32
C VAL A 334 -13.88 42.40 -20.75
N THR A 335 -12.56 42.36 -20.59
CA THR A 335 -11.73 41.16 -20.80
C THR A 335 -11.15 40.69 -19.47
N TRP A 336 -10.57 39.48 -19.43
CA TRP A 336 -9.84 39.03 -18.23
C TRP A 336 -8.75 40.02 -17.80
N GLU A 337 -8.00 40.55 -18.76
CA GLU A 337 -6.93 41.53 -18.54
C GLU A 337 -7.38 42.75 -17.73
N THR A 338 -8.60 43.22 -18.00
CA THR A 338 -9.12 44.52 -17.53
C THR A 338 -10.19 44.39 -16.44
N CYS A 339 -10.61 43.19 -16.09
CA CYS A 339 -11.69 43.00 -15.11
C CYS A 339 -11.23 43.26 -13.66
N THR A 340 -12.18 43.69 -12.83
CA THR A 340 -11.90 43.95 -11.40
C THR A 340 -11.56 42.67 -10.63
N LEU A 341 -12.08 41.50 -11.03
CA LEU A 341 -11.83 40.23 -10.35
C LEU A 341 -10.36 39.80 -10.46
N ARG A 342 -9.73 39.96 -11.63
CA ARG A 342 -8.29 39.69 -11.81
C ARG A 342 -7.44 40.56 -10.89
N THR A 343 -7.80 41.84 -10.78
CA THR A 343 -7.12 42.79 -9.87
C THR A 343 -7.27 42.39 -8.41
N TRP A 344 -8.47 41.94 -8.01
CA TRP A 344 -8.72 41.44 -6.67
C TRP A 344 -7.93 40.16 -6.36
N LEU A 345 -7.89 39.21 -7.29
CA LEU A 345 -7.16 37.93 -7.15
C LEU A 345 -5.65 38.15 -6.96
N ASN A 346 -5.04 39.04 -7.75
CA ASN A 346 -3.59 39.29 -7.72
C ASN A 346 -3.15 40.37 -6.72
N GLY A 347 -4.06 40.88 -5.90
CA GLY A 347 -3.77 41.87 -4.87
C GLY A 347 -4.43 41.51 -3.55
N PRO A 348 -5.63 42.02 -3.26
CA PRO A 348 -6.36 41.74 -2.02
C PRO A 348 -6.42 40.26 -1.62
N PHE A 349 -6.82 39.36 -2.53
CA PHE A 349 -6.90 37.93 -2.23
C PHE A 349 -5.50 37.33 -1.99
N LEU A 350 -4.55 37.54 -2.90
CA LEU A 350 -3.18 37.03 -2.78
C LEU A 350 -2.53 37.44 -1.43
N ASN A 351 -2.67 38.71 -1.04
CA ASN A 351 -2.12 39.24 0.20
C ASN A 351 -2.88 38.80 1.46
N ALA A 352 -4.15 38.46 1.33
CA ALA A 352 -4.94 37.91 2.42
C ALA A 352 -4.69 36.41 2.59
N ALA A 353 -4.55 35.66 1.50
CA ALA A 353 -4.48 34.21 1.49
C ALA A 353 -3.07 33.67 1.77
N PHE A 354 -2.03 34.42 1.41
CA PHE A 354 -0.64 33.96 1.45
C PHE A 354 0.28 34.98 2.09
N THR A 355 1.16 34.50 2.97
CA THR A 355 2.27 35.27 3.54
C THR A 355 3.25 35.71 2.45
N ALA A 356 4.09 36.71 2.75
CA ALA A 356 5.10 37.20 1.81
C ALA A 356 6.07 36.08 1.38
N GLU A 357 6.36 35.16 2.29
CA GLU A 357 7.13 33.95 2.04
C GLU A 357 6.39 33.02 1.08
N GLU A 358 5.15 32.61 1.38
CA GLU A 358 4.37 31.71 0.51
C GLU A 358 4.18 32.29 -0.90
N GLN A 359 4.01 33.61 -1.01
CA GLN A 359 3.91 34.27 -2.31
C GLN A 359 5.15 34.08 -3.19
N LYS A 360 6.33 33.77 -2.63
CA LYS A 360 7.55 33.45 -3.41
C LYS A 360 7.44 32.10 -4.11
N GLY A 361 6.70 31.14 -3.55
CA GLY A 361 6.43 29.83 -4.17
C GLY A 361 5.37 29.88 -5.27
N ILE A 362 4.54 30.93 -5.31
CA ILE A 362 3.51 31.11 -6.35
C ILE A 362 4.13 31.74 -7.59
N LEU A 363 4.04 31.01 -8.71
CA LEU A 363 4.64 31.39 -9.98
C LEU A 363 3.82 32.45 -10.71
N THR A 364 4.50 33.50 -11.16
CA THR A 364 3.96 34.39 -12.18
C THR A 364 3.86 33.62 -13.50
N THR A 365 2.63 33.44 -13.99
CA THR A 365 2.32 32.59 -15.13
C THR A 365 1.78 33.41 -16.29
N ALA A 366 2.27 33.13 -17.50
CA ALA A 366 1.67 33.66 -18.72
C ALA A 366 0.33 32.95 -18.97
N VAL A 367 -0.78 33.62 -18.65
CA VAL A 367 -2.13 33.10 -18.81
C VAL A 367 -2.64 33.49 -20.20
N LYS A 368 -2.92 32.49 -21.04
CA LYS A 368 -3.44 32.70 -22.39
C LYS A 368 -4.97 32.85 -22.36
N ASN A 369 -5.48 33.99 -22.83
CA ASN A 369 -6.91 34.29 -22.84
C ASN A 369 -7.51 34.00 -24.23
N ASP A 370 -7.72 32.71 -24.51
CA ASP A 370 -8.33 32.28 -25.76
C ASP A 370 -9.81 32.70 -25.88
N ASP A 371 -10.23 32.96 -27.12
CA ASP A 371 -11.61 33.25 -27.48
C ASP A 371 -12.58 32.16 -27.00
N ASN A 372 -13.83 32.55 -26.78
CA ASN A 372 -14.87 31.58 -26.50
C ASN A 372 -14.98 30.56 -27.67
N PRO A 373 -14.79 29.26 -27.45
CA PRO A 373 -14.71 28.29 -28.53
C PRO A 373 -16.02 28.13 -29.32
N LYS A 374 -17.16 28.47 -28.70
CA LYS A 374 -18.50 28.40 -29.31
C LYS A 374 -18.90 29.71 -29.98
N TYR A 375 -18.73 30.83 -29.27
CA TYR A 375 -19.26 32.14 -29.70
C TYR A 375 -18.23 33.02 -30.41
N LYS A 376 -16.95 32.65 -30.36
CA LYS A 376 -15.83 33.40 -30.94
C LYS A 376 -15.68 34.82 -30.36
N THR A 377 -16.25 35.07 -29.19
CA THR A 377 -16.03 36.28 -28.41
C THR A 377 -14.56 36.37 -28.05
N ASP A 378 -13.95 37.52 -28.34
CA ASP A 378 -12.53 37.80 -28.11
C ASP A 378 -12.17 37.63 -26.63
N GLY A 379 -11.18 36.78 -26.34
CA GLY A 379 -10.68 36.54 -24.99
C GLY A 379 -9.81 37.68 -24.44
N GLY A 380 -9.32 38.56 -25.31
CA GLY A 380 -8.38 39.62 -24.97
C GLY A 380 -6.93 39.16 -24.90
N ASN A 381 -6.03 40.06 -24.49
CA ASN A 381 -4.60 39.77 -24.51
C ASN A 381 -4.20 38.75 -23.43
N PRO A 382 -3.11 37.98 -23.64
CA PRO A 382 -2.48 37.20 -22.59
C PRO A 382 -2.03 38.08 -21.40
N THR A 383 -2.10 37.53 -20.19
CA THR A 383 -1.75 38.23 -18.95
C THR A 383 -0.59 37.54 -18.22
N GLN A 384 -0.03 38.21 -17.22
CA GLN A 384 0.95 37.65 -16.28
C GLN A 384 0.33 37.66 -14.89
N ASP A 385 -0.07 36.48 -14.41
CA ASP A 385 -0.88 36.33 -13.20
C ASP A 385 -0.24 35.32 -12.24
N LYS A 386 -0.33 35.59 -10.94
CA LYS A 386 0.01 34.62 -9.88
C LYS A 386 -1.19 33.76 -9.50
N VAL A 387 -2.36 34.39 -9.41
CA VAL A 387 -3.64 33.73 -9.14
C VAL A 387 -4.61 34.07 -10.25
N PHE A 388 -5.29 33.07 -10.79
CA PHE A 388 -6.19 33.21 -11.92
C PHE A 388 -7.40 32.28 -11.80
N LEU A 389 -8.33 32.37 -12.76
CA LEU A 389 -9.40 31.40 -12.92
C LEU A 389 -9.10 30.51 -14.13
N LEU A 390 -9.61 29.28 -14.14
CA LEU A 390 -9.48 28.41 -15.31
C LEU A 390 -10.24 28.99 -16.52
N SER A 391 -9.76 28.70 -17.72
CA SER A 391 -10.52 28.88 -18.97
C SER A 391 -11.59 27.79 -19.14
N ILE A 392 -12.46 27.99 -20.13
CA ILE A 392 -13.32 26.92 -20.67
C ILE A 392 -12.51 25.67 -21.02
N ALA A 393 -11.41 25.82 -21.78
CA ALA A 393 -10.62 24.67 -22.21
C ALA A 393 -10.02 23.91 -21.02
N GLU A 394 -9.40 24.62 -20.07
CA GLU A 394 -8.83 24.00 -18.86
C GLU A 394 -9.91 23.32 -18.00
N ALA A 395 -11.06 23.98 -17.81
CA ALA A 395 -12.19 23.39 -17.09
C ALA A 395 -12.74 22.14 -17.77
N GLU A 396 -12.75 22.08 -19.10
CA GLU A 396 -13.21 20.90 -19.84
C GLU A 396 -12.22 19.74 -19.82
N THR A 397 -10.91 20.02 -19.74
CA THR A 397 -9.87 18.97 -19.90
C THR A 397 -9.20 18.49 -18.62
N LEU A 398 -9.19 19.30 -17.55
CA LEU A 398 -8.41 19.01 -16.33
C LEU A 398 -9.17 18.22 -15.25
N PHE A 399 -10.46 17.96 -15.45
CA PHE A 399 -11.30 17.21 -14.51
C PHE A 399 -11.76 15.89 -15.11
N ARG A 400 -11.95 14.88 -14.25
CA ARG A 400 -12.36 13.54 -14.70
C ARG A 400 -13.80 13.47 -15.18
N SER A 401 -14.66 14.36 -14.68
CA SER A 401 -16.08 14.45 -15.00
C SER A 401 -16.67 15.78 -14.55
N ASP A 402 -17.92 16.05 -14.95
CA ASP A 402 -18.68 17.19 -14.43
C ASP A 402 -18.81 17.13 -12.90
N ALA A 403 -19.13 15.96 -12.33
CA ALA A 403 -19.21 15.79 -10.88
C ALA A 403 -17.89 16.11 -10.17
N ASP A 404 -16.75 15.75 -10.79
CA ASP A 404 -15.42 16.07 -10.28
C ASP A 404 -15.10 17.58 -10.36
N ARG A 405 -15.66 18.27 -11.35
CA ARG A 405 -15.51 19.71 -11.57
C ARG A 405 -16.44 20.57 -10.73
N ALA A 406 -17.54 20.02 -10.23
CA ALA A 406 -18.45 20.74 -9.35
C ALA A 406 -17.69 21.39 -8.17
N GLY A 407 -18.06 22.62 -7.83
CA GLY A 407 -17.42 23.41 -6.78
C GLY A 407 -18.40 23.62 -5.63
N LYS A 408 -18.05 23.13 -4.43
CA LYS A 408 -18.85 23.40 -3.23
C LYS A 408 -18.49 24.76 -2.63
N ASN A 409 -19.48 25.48 -2.14
CA ASN A 409 -19.25 26.78 -1.49
C ASN A 409 -18.76 26.59 -0.06
N THR A 410 -17.79 27.40 0.36
CA THR A 410 -17.52 27.64 1.78
C THR A 410 -18.70 28.36 2.42
N ASP A 411 -18.79 28.35 3.75
CA ASP A 411 -19.85 29.09 4.45
C ASP A 411 -19.64 30.60 4.32
N TYR A 412 -18.39 31.05 4.25
CA TYR A 412 -18.04 32.41 3.87
C TYR A 412 -18.55 32.78 2.48
N ALA A 413 -18.28 31.99 1.43
CA ALA A 413 -18.78 32.29 0.08
C ALA A 413 -20.32 32.39 0.02
N LYS A 414 -21.03 31.53 0.75
CA LYS A 414 -22.49 31.61 0.87
C LYS A 414 -22.93 32.91 1.56
N ALA A 415 -22.25 33.31 2.64
CA ALA A 415 -22.51 34.57 3.32
C ALA A 415 -22.24 35.80 2.42
N GLN A 416 -21.31 35.68 1.47
CA GLN A 416 -21.02 36.69 0.44
C GLN A 416 -22.01 36.64 -0.75
N GLY A 417 -22.98 35.73 -0.76
CA GLY A 417 -24.07 35.68 -1.73
C GLY A 417 -23.92 34.63 -2.83
N ALA A 418 -22.96 33.72 -2.73
CA ALA A 418 -22.79 32.65 -3.72
C ALA A 418 -24.08 31.82 -3.85
N TYR A 419 -24.52 31.60 -5.09
CA TYR A 419 -25.62 30.70 -5.38
C TYR A 419 -25.30 29.30 -4.83
N ASP A 420 -26.27 28.67 -4.19
CA ASP A 420 -26.11 27.34 -3.60
C ASP A 420 -27.26 26.43 -4.03
N SER A 421 -26.90 25.29 -4.63
CA SER A 421 -27.80 24.18 -4.91
C SER A 421 -27.20 22.92 -4.30
N SER A 422 -27.76 22.48 -3.17
CA SER A 422 -27.26 21.33 -2.40
C SER A 422 -25.78 21.44 -2.01
N GLY A 423 -25.32 22.64 -1.65
CA GLY A 423 -23.94 22.91 -1.24
C GLY A 423 -22.99 23.24 -2.40
N ALA A 424 -23.41 23.09 -3.66
CA ALA A 424 -22.63 23.40 -4.86
C ALA A 424 -23.05 24.74 -5.46
N GLY A 425 -22.05 25.55 -5.83
CA GLY A 425 -22.27 26.87 -6.41
C GLY A 425 -21.82 27.00 -7.85
N TRP A 426 -22.27 28.08 -8.49
CA TRP A 426 -21.74 28.49 -9.77
C TRP A 426 -20.41 29.22 -9.54
N TRP A 427 -19.41 28.96 -10.39
CA TRP A 427 -18.12 29.64 -10.28
C TRP A 427 -17.61 30.12 -11.63
N TRP A 428 -16.94 31.27 -11.61
CA TRP A 428 -16.46 31.97 -12.81
C TRP A 428 -15.33 31.22 -13.52
N LEU A 429 -15.31 31.34 -14.84
CA LEU A 429 -14.14 31.08 -15.68
C LEU A 429 -13.60 32.41 -16.21
N ARG A 430 -12.29 32.48 -16.50
CA ARG A 430 -11.70 33.70 -17.11
C ARG A 430 -12.07 33.90 -18.59
N SER A 431 -12.62 32.88 -19.23
CA SER A 431 -13.03 32.96 -20.63
C SER A 431 -14.29 33.83 -20.78
N PRO A 432 -14.42 34.62 -21.85
CA PRO A 432 -15.63 35.39 -22.11
C PRO A 432 -16.83 34.47 -22.40
N GLY A 433 -18.04 34.98 -22.18
CA GLY A 433 -19.30 34.33 -22.51
C GLY A 433 -19.75 34.59 -23.95
N LEU A 434 -21.07 34.64 -24.17
CA LEU A 434 -21.69 34.97 -25.45
C LEU A 434 -21.34 36.39 -25.93
N TYR A 435 -21.21 37.34 -25.01
CA TYR A 435 -20.88 38.74 -25.27
C TYR A 435 -19.73 39.18 -24.35
N LEU A 436 -19.09 40.31 -24.64
CA LEU A 436 -17.97 40.84 -23.83
C LEU A 436 -18.40 41.34 -22.44
N ASP A 437 -19.69 41.56 -22.20
CA ASP A 437 -20.30 41.82 -20.89
C ASP A 437 -20.75 40.52 -20.18
N TYR A 438 -20.37 39.35 -20.72
CA TYR A 438 -20.60 38.03 -20.12
C TYR A 438 -19.27 37.31 -19.87
N ALA A 439 -19.19 36.55 -18.79
CA ALA A 439 -18.09 35.62 -18.53
C ALA A 439 -18.62 34.19 -18.43
N ALA A 440 -17.88 33.23 -18.99
CA ALA A 440 -18.22 31.82 -18.88
C ALA A 440 -18.14 31.33 -17.44
N ARG A 441 -18.83 30.23 -17.14
CA ARG A 441 -18.91 29.70 -15.78
C ARG A 441 -19.03 28.19 -15.77
N VAL A 442 -18.90 27.61 -14.60
CA VAL A 442 -19.32 26.24 -14.30
C VAL A 442 -20.56 26.29 -13.43
N ILE A 443 -21.59 25.51 -13.80
CA ILE A 443 -22.84 25.43 -13.04
C ILE A 443 -22.72 24.40 -11.90
N ALA A 444 -23.71 24.35 -11.00
CA ALA A 444 -23.63 23.58 -9.75
C ALA A 444 -23.40 22.07 -9.97
N GLY A 445 -23.95 21.50 -11.05
CA GLY A 445 -23.71 20.11 -11.47
C GLY A 445 -22.33 19.87 -12.11
N GLY A 446 -21.52 20.92 -12.24
CA GLY A 446 -20.17 20.89 -12.78
C GLY A 446 -20.07 21.05 -14.30
N SER A 447 -21.16 21.16 -15.05
CA SER A 447 -21.11 21.41 -16.50
C SER A 447 -20.55 22.81 -16.82
N VAL A 448 -19.79 22.93 -17.91
CA VAL A 448 -19.27 24.21 -18.39
C VAL A 448 -20.33 24.94 -19.20
N ASP A 449 -20.76 26.08 -18.70
CA ASP A 449 -21.68 27.00 -19.38
C ASP A 449 -20.87 28.05 -20.15
N ARG A 450 -20.68 27.77 -21.44
CA ARG A 450 -19.97 28.66 -22.37
C ARG A 450 -20.78 29.92 -22.73
N LEU A 451 -22.09 29.94 -22.50
CA LEU A 451 -22.90 31.16 -22.70
C LEU A 451 -22.52 32.17 -21.62
N GLY A 452 -22.32 31.67 -20.40
CA GLY A 452 -21.88 32.47 -19.28
C GLY A 452 -23.00 33.27 -18.64
N ASP A 453 -22.61 34.23 -17.82
CA ASP A 453 -23.54 35.16 -17.17
C ASP A 453 -22.95 36.57 -17.15
N ARG A 454 -23.80 37.56 -16.85
CA ARG A 454 -23.38 38.97 -16.83
C ARG A 454 -22.27 39.21 -15.82
N VAL A 455 -21.23 39.91 -16.24
CA VAL A 455 -20.00 40.09 -15.46
C VAL A 455 -20.21 40.78 -14.11
N HIS A 456 -21.26 41.59 -13.96
CA HIS A 456 -21.57 42.33 -12.73
C HIS A 456 -22.45 41.58 -11.73
N TYR A 457 -22.86 40.35 -12.02
CA TYR A 457 -23.65 39.55 -11.10
C TYR A 457 -22.85 39.11 -9.87
N VAL A 458 -23.49 39.21 -8.71
CA VAL A 458 -22.87 39.03 -7.39
C VAL A 458 -23.26 37.71 -6.70
N ASN A 459 -23.67 36.71 -7.49
CA ASN A 459 -24.09 35.39 -7.00
C ASN A 459 -23.21 34.24 -7.51
N LEU A 460 -22.07 34.55 -8.12
CA LEU A 460 -21.11 33.57 -8.61
C LEU A 460 -19.86 33.57 -7.74
N ALA A 461 -19.46 32.37 -7.36
CA ALA A 461 -18.35 32.15 -6.48
C ALA A 461 -17.00 32.20 -7.23
N VAL A 462 -15.94 32.43 -6.47
CA VAL A 462 -14.57 32.48 -6.94
C VAL A 462 -13.87 31.19 -6.54
N ARG A 463 -13.37 30.47 -7.55
CA ARG A 463 -12.58 29.25 -7.38
C ARG A 463 -11.18 29.45 -7.96
N PRO A 464 -10.24 30.03 -7.18
CA PRO A 464 -8.93 30.39 -7.70
C PRO A 464 -8.09 29.18 -8.09
N ALA A 465 -7.20 29.41 -9.04
CA ALA A 465 -6.15 28.51 -9.47
C ALA A 465 -4.79 29.22 -9.49
N LEU A 466 -3.72 28.46 -9.29
CA LEU A 466 -2.34 28.98 -9.32
C LEU A 466 -1.36 27.89 -9.74
N TRP A 467 -0.20 28.30 -10.24
CA TRP A 467 0.95 27.41 -10.40
C TRP A 467 1.89 27.57 -9.21
N LEU A 468 2.25 26.45 -8.60
CA LEU A 468 3.20 26.41 -7.48
C LEU A 468 4.54 25.85 -7.93
N ASP A 469 5.63 26.49 -7.48
CA ASP A 469 7.00 25.99 -7.59
C ASP A 469 7.28 24.98 -6.47
N LEU A 470 7.41 23.72 -6.85
CA LEU A 470 7.66 22.64 -5.91
C LEU A 470 9.10 22.57 -5.43
N THR A 471 10.01 23.37 -5.99
CA THR A 471 11.39 23.49 -5.49
C THR A 471 11.56 24.56 -4.42
N SER A 472 10.51 25.35 -4.15
CA SER A 472 10.60 26.41 -3.15
C SER A 472 10.80 25.83 -1.75
N ASP A 473 11.69 26.46 -0.95
CA ASP A 473 12.06 26.00 0.40
C ASP A 473 10.85 25.81 1.32
N ILE A 474 9.78 26.58 1.10
CA ILE A 474 8.53 26.50 1.86
C ILE A 474 7.82 25.18 1.57
N VAL A 475 7.75 24.78 0.30
CA VAL A 475 7.09 23.55 -0.15
C VAL A 475 7.91 22.31 0.24
N THR A 476 9.24 22.42 0.26
CA THR A 476 10.14 21.32 0.64
C THR A 476 10.30 21.18 2.16
N SER A 477 10.16 22.26 2.94
CA SER A 477 10.20 22.23 4.41
C SER A 477 8.97 21.59 5.08
N GLU A 478 7.88 21.41 4.33
CA GLU A 478 6.68 20.66 4.74
C GLU A 478 6.68 19.19 4.27
N ALA A 479 7.82 18.70 3.77
CA ALA A 479 8.04 17.26 3.61
C ALA A 479 8.48 16.69 4.97
N PRO A 480 7.94 15.52 5.39
CA PRO A 480 8.11 14.99 6.74
C PRO A 480 9.55 14.71 7.15
#